data_AF-A0A699ZP42-F1
#
_entry.id   AF-A0A699ZP42-F1
#
_cell.length_a   1.000
_cell.length_b   1.000
_cell.length_c   1.000
_cell.angle_alpha   90.00
_cell.angle_beta   90.00
_cell.angle_gamma   90.00
#
_symmetry.space_group_name_H-M   'P 1'
#
loop_
_entity.id
_entity.type
_entity.pdbx_description
1 polymer ?
#
loop_
_entity_poly.entity_id
_entity_poly.type
_entity_poly.pdbx_seq_one_letter_code
_entity_poly.pdbx_strand_id
1 'polypeptide(L)'
;LVSDKPKSRRTPAWCDRVLWYSSRADLHQLAYQRGELTASDHKPVSAAFLLKARQYDRATVMAMLDEARRAVDMQRALARP
;
A
#
# COMPACT_ATOMS: atom_id res chain seq x y z
N LEU A 1 -28.04 -13.19 -35.31
CA LEU A 1 -27.28 -14.45 -35.15
C LEU A 1 -26.54 -14.39 -33.82
N VAL A 2 -27.19 -14.88 -32.75
CA VAL A 2 -26.53 -15.05 -31.44
C VAL A 2 -25.65 -16.29 -31.58
N SER A 3 -24.36 -16.13 -31.33
CA SER A 3 -23.39 -17.22 -31.37
C SER A 3 -23.63 -18.16 -30.18
N ASP A 4 -24.50 -19.16 -30.34
CA ASP A 4 -24.67 -20.27 -29.39
C ASP A 4 -23.49 -21.27 -29.48
N LYS A 5 -22.27 -20.76 -29.26
CA LYS A 5 -21.14 -21.65 -28.94
C LYS A 5 -21.25 -22.03 -27.47
N PRO A 6 -21.24 -23.32 -27.10
CA PRO A 6 -21.16 -23.71 -25.71
C PRO A 6 -19.88 -23.12 -25.12
N LYS A 7 -20.02 -22.22 -24.13
CA LYS A 7 -18.86 -21.74 -23.36
C LYS A 7 -18.20 -22.98 -22.75
N SER A 8 -16.92 -23.20 -23.04
CA SER A 8 -16.16 -24.28 -22.43
C SER A 8 -16.29 -24.17 -20.91
N ARG A 9 -16.54 -25.29 -20.22
CA ARG A 9 -16.51 -25.31 -18.76
C ARG A 9 -15.08 -24.99 -18.34
N ARG A 10 -14.86 -23.78 -17.84
CA ARG A 10 -13.58 -23.39 -17.23
C ARG A 10 -13.37 -24.24 -15.98
N THR A 11 -12.17 -24.79 -15.83
CA THR A 11 -11.76 -25.44 -14.58
C THR A 11 -11.80 -24.41 -13.44
N PRO A 12 -12.36 -24.74 -12.27
CA PRO A 12 -12.32 -23.84 -11.12
C PRO A 12 -10.89 -23.42 -10.80
N ALA A 13 -10.68 -22.14 -10.52
CA ALA A 13 -9.38 -21.59 -10.20
C ALA A 13 -9.50 -20.48 -9.15
N TRP A 14 -8.43 -20.24 -8.39
CA TRP A 14 -8.25 -19.03 -7.61
C TRP A 14 -7.51 -18.00 -8.46
N CYS A 15 -8.26 -17.36 -9.35
CA CYS A 15 -7.78 -16.35 -10.29
C CYS A 15 -7.50 -15.00 -9.61
N ASP A 16 -8.33 -14.62 -8.63
CA ASP A 16 -8.21 -13.34 -7.93
C ASP A 16 -7.45 -13.50 -6.61
N ARG A 17 -6.36 -12.76 -6.43
CA ARG A 17 -5.47 -12.88 -5.26
C ARG A 17 -4.99 -11.53 -4.76
N VAL A 18 -4.88 -11.40 -3.44
CA VAL A 18 -4.21 -10.26 -2.80
C VAL A 18 -2.90 -10.76 -2.20
N LEU A 19 -1.79 -10.32 -2.77
CA LEU A 19 -0.45 -10.65 -2.29
C LEU A 19 0.16 -9.42 -1.61
N TRP A 20 0.98 -9.66 -0.59
CA TRP A 20 1.71 -8.61 0.10
C TRP A 20 3.09 -9.13 0.51
N TYR A 21 4.02 -8.20 0.64
CA TYR A 21 5.34 -8.46 1.20
C TYR A 21 5.72 -7.26 2.06
N SER A 22 6.38 -7.53 3.18
CA SER A 22 6.98 -6.50 4.01
C SER A 22 8.34 -6.97 4.47
N SER A 23 9.36 -6.14 4.27
CA SER A 23 10.71 -6.37 4.81
C SER A 23 10.80 -6.08 6.31
N ARG A 24 9.75 -5.49 6.90
CA ARG A 24 9.64 -5.12 8.31
C ARG A 24 8.43 -5.78 8.95
N ALA A 25 8.44 -5.94 10.28
CA ALA A 25 7.30 -6.48 11.04
C ALA A 25 6.12 -5.50 11.18
N ASP A 26 6.00 -4.53 10.27
CA ASP A 26 5.04 -3.42 10.36
C ASP A 26 3.71 -3.72 9.62
N LEU A 27 3.55 -4.91 9.01
CA LEU A 27 2.36 -5.32 8.26
C LEU A 27 1.89 -6.71 8.68
N HIS A 28 0.65 -6.82 9.16
CA HIS A 28 0.04 -8.07 9.61
C HIS A 28 -1.31 -8.28 8.93
N GLN A 29 -1.53 -9.45 8.35
CA GLN A 29 -2.83 -9.81 7.79
C GLN A 29 -3.80 -10.19 8.92
N LEU A 30 -4.97 -9.55 8.93
CA LEU A 30 -6.05 -9.82 9.86
C LEU A 30 -7.11 -10.75 9.26
N ALA A 31 -7.37 -10.62 7.96
CA ALA A 31 -8.36 -11.45 7.27
C ALA A 31 -8.00 -11.62 5.79
N TYR A 32 -8.43 -12.75 5.22
CA TYR A 32 -8.43 -13.01 3.78
C TYR A 32 -9.72 -13.77 3.45
N GLN A 33 -10.61 -13.18 2.65
CA GLN A 33 -11.98 -13.65 2.51
C GLN A 33 -12.46 -13.60 1.06
N ARG A 34 -13.42 -14.48 0.76
CA ARG A 34 -14.22 -14.48 -0.46
C ARG A 34 -15.61 -13.95 -0.14
N GLY A 35 -16.09 -12.96 -0.90
CA GLY A 35 -17.48 -12.52 -0.83
C GLY A 35 -18.39 -13.34 -1.75
N GLU A 36 -19.68 -13.39 -1.43
CA GLU A 36 -20.66 -14.22 -2.15
C GLU A 36 -21.45 -13.49 -3.23
N LEU A 37 -21.11 -12.23 -3.54
CA LEU A 37 -21.74 -11.45 -4.61
C LEU A 37 -21.68 -12.19 -5.97
N THR A 38 -22.76 -12.12 -6.74
CA THR A 38 -22.95 -12.85 -8.02
C THR A 38 -23.07 -11.94 -9.24
N ALA A 39 -22.71 -10.66 -9.12
CA ALA A 39 -22.81 -9.68 -10.21
C ALA A 39 -21.82 -9.95 -11.37
N SER A 40 -20.81 -10.79 -11.15
CA SER A 40 -19.80 -11.21 -12.13
C SER A 40 -19.64 -12.74 -12.11
N ASP A 41 -18.96 -13.30 -13.10
CA ASP A 41 -18.54 -14.70 -13.14
C ASP A 41 -17.39 -15.03 -12.17
N HIS A 42 -16.83 -14.00 -11.52
CA HIS A 42 -15.87 -14.09 -10.43
C HIS A 42 -16.52 -13.70 -9.08
N LYS A 43 -16.02 -14.29 -7.99
CA LYS A 43 -16.37 -13.91 -6.62
C LYS A 43 -15.37 -12.86 -6.12
N PRO A 44 -15.81 -11.77 -5.47
CA PRO A 44 -14.88 -10.77 -4.95
C PRO A 44 -13.98 -11.37 -3.85
N VAL A 45 -12.72 -10.96 -3.84
CA VAL A 45 -11.73 -11.34 -2.82
C VAL A 45 -11.29 -10.10 -2.07
N SER A 46 -11.23 -10.17 -0.74
CA SER A 46 -10.79 -9.08 0.13
C SER A 46 -9.75 -9.56 1.13
N ALA A 47 -8.87 -8.66 1.56
CA ALA A 47 -7.93 -8.90 2.63
C ALA A 47 -7.86 -7.67 3.53
N ALA A 48 -7.84 -7.90 4.85
CA ALA A 48 -7.71 -6.84 5.85
C ALA A 48 -6.32 -6.92 6.49
N PHE A 49 -5.70 -5.77 6.72
CA PHE A 49 -4.36 -5.68 7.28
C PHE A 49 -4.29 -4.66 8.41
N LEU A 50 -3.48 -4.97 9.42
CA LEU A 50 -2.97 -4.01 10.38
C LEU A 50 -1.61 -3.52 9.88
N LEU A 51 -1.46 -2.21 9.69
CA LEU A 51 -0.23 -1.56 9.25
C LEU A 51 0.21 -0.54 10.29
N LYS A 52 1.49 -0.57 10.66
CA LYS A 52 2.13 0.52 11.39
C LYS A 52 2.61 1.59 10.40
N ALA A 53 1.95 2.74 10.42
CA ALA A 53 2.34 3.92 9.63
C ALA A 53 3.11 4.93 10.49
N ARG A 54 4.03 5.67 9.86
CA ARG A 54 4.67 6.84 10.48
C ARG A 54 3.87 8.07 10.10
N GLN A 55 3.49 8.86 11.10
CA GLN A 55 2.94 10.19 10.91
C GLN A 55 3.99 11.21 11.31
N TYR A 56 4.19 12.22 10.48
CA TYR A 56 5.08 13.33 10.77
C TYR A 56 4.25 14.58 11.00
N ASP A 57 4.50 15.24 12.13
CA ASP A 57 3.92 16.56 12.38
C ASP A 57 4.64 17.61 11.54
N ARG A 58 3.88 18.36 10.74
CA ARG A 58 4.44 19.32 9.80
C ARG A 58 5.19 20.43 10.52
N ALA A 59 4.66 20.96 11.62
CA ALA A 59 5.30 22.05 12.34
C ALA A 59 6.65 21.61 12.91
N THR A 60 6.69 20.43 13.52
CA THR A 60 7.93 19.82 14.04
C THR A 60 8.96 19.61 12.93
N VAL A 61 8.55 19.02 11.80
CA VAL A 61 9.47 18.80 10.66
C VAL A 61 10.02 20.12 10.12
N MET A 62 9.17 21.14 9.97
CA MET A 62 9.62 22.45 9.48
C MET A 62 10.58 23.12 10.46
N ALA A 63 10.31 23.06 11.77
CA ALA A 63 11.20 23.59 12.78
C ALA A 63 12.58 22.91 12.75
N MET A 64 12.61 21.58 12.62
CA MET A 64 13.86 20.81 12.48
C MET A 64 14.62 21.17 11.20
N LEU A 65 13.91 21.37 10.08
CA LEU A 65 14.52 21.79 8.81
C LEU A 65 15.12 23.18 8.91
N ASP A 66 14.42 24.13 9.53
CA ASP A 66 14.90 25.49 9.71
C ASP A 66 16.14 25.52 10.61
N GLU A 67 16.18 24.71 11.66
CA GLU A 67 17.36 24.57 12.51
C GLU A 67 18.54 23.97 11.76
N ALA A 68 18.33 22.89 11.01
CA ALA A 68 19.36 22.30 10.17
C ALA A 68 19.89 23.29 9.13
N ARG A 69 19.02 24.10 8.54
CA ARG A 69 19.40 25.15 7.59
C ARG A 69 20.28 26.21 8.23
N ARG A 70 19.90 26.71 9.41
CA ARG A 70 20.69 27.69 10.17
C ARG A 70 22.08 27.17 10.51
N ALA A 71 22.19 25.90 10.94
CA ALA A 71 23.48 25.29 11.25
C ALA A 71 24.41 25.24 10.02
N VAL A 72 23.88 24.85 8.86
CA VAL A 72 24.64 24.84 7.60
C VAL A 72 25.08 26.25 7.19
N ASP A 73 24.20 27.24 7.33
CA ASP A 73 24.52 28.62 6.98
C ASP A 73 25.61 29.21 7.91
N MET A 74 25.59 28.86 9.21
CA MET A 74 26.65 29.22 10.16
C MET A 74 27.99 28.58 9.79
N GLN A 75 28.00 27.28 9.46
CA GLN A 75 29.22 26.58 9.03
C GLN A 75 29.83 27.22 7.77
N ARG A 76 28.99 27.62 6.81
CA ARG A 76 29.43 28.34 5.60
C ARG A 76 29.96 29.73 5.90
N ALA A 77 29.41 30.42 6.90
CA ALA A 77 29.92 31.72 7.32
C ALA A 77 31.32 31.60 7.94
N LEU A 78 31.55 30.57 8.75
CA LEU A 78 32.86 30.28 9.37
C LEU A 78 33.91 29.79 8.37
N ALA A 79 33.48 29.13 7.28
CA ALA A 79 34.34 28.63 6.22
C ALA A 79 34.63 29.67 5.13
N ARG A 80 34.11 30.89 5.24
CA ARG A 80 34.40 31.99 4.30
C ARG A 80 35.79 32.57 4.64
N PRO A 81 36.71 32.67 3.67
CA PRO A 81 38.08 33.14 3.91
C PRO A 81 38.15 34.62 4.31
#